data_AF-A0A949IW05-F1
#
_entry.id   AF-A0A949IW05-F1
#
_cell.length_a   1.000
_cell.length_b   1.000
_cell.length_c   1.000
_cell.angle_alpha   90.00
_cell.angle_beta   90.00
_cell.angle_gamma   90.00
#
_symmetry.space_group_name_H-M   'P 1'
#
loop_
_entity.id
_entity.type
_entity.pdbx_description
1 polymer ?
#
loop_
_entity_poly.entity_id
_entity_poly.type
_entity_poly.pdbx_seq_one_letter_code
_entity_poly.pdbx_strand_id
1 'polypeptide(L)' 'MPEAEEIRTEVQPTISWSGGAKPLPERLPKPTVWPAALALGITLLSFGIVTHWIMSVFGFALFLVAAIGWFGDLRNDVLL' A
#
# COMPACT_ATOMS: atom_id res chain seq x y z
N MET A 1 -53.44 -31.03 4.85
CA MET A 1 -52.98 -30.52 6.17
C MET A 1 -52.10 -31.60 6.79
N PRO A 2 -50.88 -31.34 7.32
CA PRO A 2 -49.79 -30.47 6.86
C PRO A 2 -48.44 -31.25 6.81
N GLU A 3 -48.02 -31.72 5.62
CA GLU A 3 -46.65 -32.23 5.37
C GLU A 3 -45.67 -31.11 4.96
N ALA A 4 -46.07 -29.84 5.14
CA ALA A 4 -45.27 -28.67 4.80
C ALA A 4 -44.34 -28.21 5.94
N GLU A 5 -44.26 -28.95 7.05
CA GLU A 5 -43.46 -28.56 8.23
C GLU A 5 -42.12 -29.31 8.35
N GLU A 6 -41.89 -30.36 7.56
CA GLU A 6 -40.60 -31.06 7.51
C GLU A 6 -39.59 -30.40 6.56
N ILE A 7 -40.02 -29.41 5.77
CA ILE A 7 -39.12 -28.47 5.09
C ILE A 7 -39.03 -27.19 5.93
N ARG A 8 -38.94 -27.31 7.26
CA ARG A 8 -38.30 -26.27 8.06
C ARG A 8 -36.80 -26.40 7.82
N THR A 9 -36.37 -25.89 6.68
CA THR A 9 -35.16 -25.09 6.47
C THR A 9 -34.17 -25.06 7.64
N GLU A 10 -33.57 -26.20 7.99
CA GLU A 10 -32.26 -26.26 8.63
C GLU A 10 -31.22 -25.94 7.55
N VAL A 11 -31.34 -24.76 6.94
CA VAL A 11 -30.24 -24.15 6.19
C VAL A 11 -29.44 -23.39 7.23
N GLN A 12 -28.61 -24.15 7.94
CA GLN A 12 -27.54 -23.62 8.76
C GLN A 12 -26.23 -24.31 8.37
N PRO A 13 -25.59 -23.94 7.25
CA PRO A 13 -24.27 -23.37 7.41
C PRO A 13 -24.52 -21.99 8.00
N THR A 14 -24.61 -21.93 9.32
CA THR A 14 -24.29 -20.71 10.06
C THR A 14 -22.98 -20.27 9.41
N ILE A 15 -23.00 -19.21 8.60
CA ILE A 15 -21.79 -18.45 8.36
C ILE A 15 -21.45 -17.95 9.76
N SER A 16 -20.70 -18.80 10.45
CA SER A 16 -20.21 -18.58 11.78
C SER A 16 -19.11 -17.55 11.57
N TRP A 17 -19.53 -16.30 11.34
CA TRP A 17 -18.70 -15.12 11.56
C TRP A 17 -18.25 -15.04 13.04
N SER A 18 -18.55 -16.05 13.85
CA SER A 18 -17.86 -16.44 15.08
C SER A 18 -16.49 -17.10 14.81
N GLY A 19 -15.79 -16.61 13.81
CA GLY A 19 -14.38 -16.37 13.95
C GLY A 19 -14.27 -14.88 13.78
N GLY A 20 -14.14 -14.13 14.87
CA GLY A 20 -13.36 -12.91 14.77
C GLY A 20 -12.00 -13.35 14.25
N ALA A 21 -11.86 -13.40 12.93
CA ALA A 21 -10.59 -13.24 12.26
C ALA A 21 -10.19 -11.84 12.70
N LYS A 22 -9.68 -11.75 13.93
CA LYS A 22 -8.83 -10.67 14.37
C LYS A 22 -7.83 -10.65 13.23
N PRO A 23 -7.89 -9.66 12.32
CA PRO A 23 -6.97 -9.64 11.21
C PRO A 23 -5.61 -9.80 11.89
N LEU A 24 -4.95 -10.94 11.63
CA LEU A 24 -3.61 -11.24 12.16
C LEU A 24 -2.88 -9.94 12.05
N PRO A 25 -2.42 -9.31 13.15
CA PRO A 25 -2.09 -7.89 13.19
C PRO A 25 -1.31 -7.59 11.94
N GLU A 26 -2.03 -7.10 10.92
CA GLU A 26 -1.47 -7.08 9.59
C GLU A 26 -0.49 -5.98 9.77
N ARG A 27 0.79 -6.35 9.76
CA ARG A 27 1.90 -5.43 9.96
C ARG A 27 1.73 -4.45 8.82
N LEU A 28 0.92 -3.42 9.05
CA LEU A 28 0.66 -2.37 8.10
C LEU A 28 2.06 -1.83 7.86
N PRO A 29 2.58 -1.97 6.63
CA PRO A 29 3.91 -1.49 6.33
C PRO A 29 3.93 -0.04 6.79
N LYS A 30 4.95 0.28 7.58
CA LYS A 30 5.01 1.55 8.28
C LYS A 30 4.85 2.65 7.23
N PRO A 31 4.06 3.71 7.50
CA PRO A 31 3.85 4.76 6.52
C PRO A 31 5.20 5.27 6.00
N THR A 32 5.46 5.01 4.72
CA THR A 32 6.75 5.24 4.07
C THR A 32 6.73 6.59 3.37
N VAL A 33 7.72 7.43 3.69
CA VAL A 33 7.85 8.81 3.17
C VAL A 33 8.53 8.85 1.80
N TRP A 34 9.13 7.73 1.38
CA TRP A 34 9.92 7.65 0.16
C TRP A 34 9.14 7.92 -1.15
N PRO A 35 7.90 7.42 -1.33
CA PRO A 35 7.10 7.71 -2.53
C PRO A 35 6.82 9.21 -2.70
N ALA A 36 6.58 9.92 -1.60
CA ALA A 36 6.35 11.37 -1.62
C ALA A 36 7.62 12.14 -2.01
N ALA A 37 8.78 11.75 -1.48
CA ALA A 37 10.07 12.33 -1.87
C ALA A 37 10.39 12.09 -3.35
N LEU A 38 10.05 10.90 -3.89
CA LEU A 38 10.23 10.58 -5.30
C LEU A 38 9.36 11.46 -6.20
N ALA A 39 8.08 11.62 -5.85
CA ALA A 39 7.17 12.53 -6.55
C ALA A 39 7.70 13.97 -6.53
N LEU A 40 8.19 14.45 -5.39
CA LEU A 40 8.82 15.77 -5.26
C LEU A 40 10.03 15.92 -6.20
N GLY A 41 10.90 14.90 -6.26
CA GLY A 41 12.05 14.85 -7.17
C GLY A 41 11.65 14.94 -8.64
N ILE A 42 10.62 14.19 -9.05
CA ILE A 42 10.08 14.24 -10.43
C ILE A 42 9.49 15.62 -10.73
N THR A 43 8.73 16.21 -9.80
CA THR A 43 8.17 17.55 -9.95
C THR A 43 9.28 18.60 -10.09
N LEU A 44 10.30 18.57 -9.23
CA LEU A 44 11.44 19.48 -9.31
C LEU A 44 12.25 19.28 -10.59
N LEU A 45 12.46 18.04 -11.02
CA LEU A 45 13.16 17.73 -12.26
C LEU A 45 12.40 18.31 -13.46
N SER A 46 11.10 18.07 -13.53
CA SER A 46 10.22 18.58 -14.59
C SER A 46 10.20 20.12 -14.60
N PHE A 47 10.10 20.74 -13.42
CA PHE A 47 10.13 22.20 -13.28
C PHE A 47 11.50 22.79 -13.61
N GLY A 48 12.58 22.11 -13.25
CA GLY A 48 13.96 22.51 -13.49
C GLY A 48 14.33 22.50 -14.97
N ILE A 49 13.82 21.54 -15.74
CA ILE A 49 13.99 21.51 -17.21
C ILE A 49 13.45 22.81 -17.84
N VAL A 50 12.34 23.34 -17.32
CA VAL A 50 11.69 24.55 -17.84
C VAL A 50 12.40 25.84 -17.39
N THR A 51 12.90 25.87 -16.16
CA THR A 51 13.46 27.10 -15.56
C THR A 51 14.96 27.23 -15.76
N HIS A 52 15.77 26.26 -15.29
CA HIS A 52 17.23 26.32 -15.29
C HIS A 52 17.87 24.93 -15.12
N TRP A 53 18.93 24.66 -15.89
CA TRP A 53 19.68 23.40 -15.86
C TRP A 53 20.16 22.98 -14.45
N ILE A 54 20.54 23.94 -13.60
CA ILE A 54 20.93 23.70 -12.20
C ILE A 54 19.79 23.10 -11.37
N MET A 55 18.55 23.60 -11.50
CA MET A 55 17.42 23.00 -10.79
C MET A 55 17.09 21.60 -11.30
N SER A 56 17.35 21.34 -12.58
CA SER A 56 17.22 20.00 -13.16
C SER A 56 18.20 19.02 -12.51
N VAL A 57 19.46 19.43 -12.27
CA VAL A 57 20.46 18.59 -11.57
C VAL A 57 20.02 18.30 -10.12
N PHE A 58 19.51 19.29 -9.39
CA PHE A 58 18.99 19.08 -8.04
C PHE A 58 17.79 18.13 -8.00
N GLY A 59 16.83 18.31 -8.92
CA GLY A 59 15.68 17.41 -9.06
C GLY A 59 16.09 15.98 -9.39
N PHE A 60 17.09 15.81 -10.26
CA PHE A 60 17.63 14.50 -10.61
C PHE A 60 18.34 13.83 -9.43
N ALA A 61 19.16 14.57 -8.68
CA ALA A 61 19.80 14.07 -7.47
C ALA A 61 18.78 13.63 -6.42
N LEU A 62 17.73 14.43 -6.20
CA LEU A 62 16.65 14.09 -5.28
C LEU A 62 15.87 12.85 -5.73
N PHE A 63 15.57 12.75 -7.03
CA PHE A 63 14.94 11.58 -7.62
C PHE A 63 15.76 10.30 -7.38
N LEU A 64 17.08 10.34 -7.60
CA LEU A 64 17.96 9.19 -7.37
C LEU A 64 18.01 8.78 -5.89
N VAL A 65 18.16 9.75 -4.98
CA VAL A 65 18.18 9.47 -3.53
C VAL A 65 16.85 8.87 -3.07
N ALA A 66 15.73 9.43 -3.52
CA ALA A 66 14.41 8.92 -3.18
C ALA A 66 14.17 7.51 -3.76
N ALA A 67 14.64 7.25 -4.99
CA ALA A 67 14.55 5.94 -5.60
C ALA A 67 15.36 4.91 -4.81
N ILE A 68 16.63 5.19 -4.51
CA ILE A 68 17.50 4.30 -3.73
C ILE A 68 16.93 4.03 -2.34
N GLY A 69 16.43 5.08 -1.67
CA GLY A 69 15.80 4.96 -0.36
C GLY A 69 14.54 4.10 -0.38
N TRP A 70 13.70 4.25 -1.41
CA TRP A 70 12.50 3.45 -1.59
C TRP A 70 12.82 1.97 -1.90
N PHE A 71 13.78 1.70 -2.77
CA PHE A 71 14.23 0.33 -3.04
C PHE A 71 14.82 -0.34 -1.79
N GLY A 72 15.52 0.41 -0.94
CA GLY A 72 16.00 -0.08 0.35
C GLY A 72 14.87 -0.41 1.32
N ASP A 73 13.86 0.47 1.41
CA ASP A 73 12.67 0.30 2.25
C ASP A 73 11.86 -0.94 1.82
N LEU A 74 11.62 -1.09 0.51
CA LEU A 74 10.90 -2.22 -0.07
C LEU A 74 11.63 -3.55 0.16
N ARG A 75 12.97 -3.55 0.15
CA ARG A 75 13.78 -4.75 0.44
C ARG A 75 13.72 -5.16 1.91
N ASN A 76 13.61 -4.19 2.83
CA ASN A 76 13.46 -4.48 4.26
C ASN A 76 12.09 -5.07 4.58
N ASP A 77 11.03 -4.65 3.88
CA ASP A 77 9.67 -5.18 4.07
C ASP A 77 9.49 -6.61 3.52
N VAL A 78 10.20 -6.99 2.47
CA VAL A 78 10.09 -8.35 1.88
C VAL A 78 10.88 -9.42 2.66
N LEU A 79 11.82 -9.03 3.53
CA LEU A 79 12.73 -9.94 4.24
C LEU A 79 12.40 -10.18 5.73
N LEU A 80 11.28 -9.67 6.24
CA LEU A 80 10.81 -9.86 7.64
C LEU A 80 9.40 -10.43 7.69
#